data_AF-A0A327NQN6-F1
#
_entry.id   AF-A0A327NQN6-F1
#
_cell.length_a   1.000
_cell.length_b   1.000
_cell.length_c   1.000
_cell.angle_alpha   90.00
_cell.angle_beta   90.00
_cell.angle_gamma   90.00
#
_symmetry.space_group_name_H-M   'P 1'
#
loop_
_entity.id
_entity.type
_entity.pdbx_description
1 polymer ?
#
loop_
_entity_poly.entity_id
_entity_poly.type
_entity_poly.pdbx_seq_one_letter_code
_entity_poly.pdbx_strand_id
1 'polypeptide(L)'
;MYFYEKNYCSHLVRIACGLLLMIRIASAQAPTNLTGDISLPFDPPTYTYTNSSVGPYFLNLTQLINSFNYARRQEETQLALTANSLGNLTLPASYSTLSAQQRGLFLLNAERQARAGVSYPVSGVVLGLPLEGVESNLSVVSQGHAANMMTTGIFSHTLNGQTSTDRINASSTFAGSCHEFLVRDENIYKQCLYTSSSTPPSNPTYAVEQAIFSWLYQDSGSSWGHRDGLLMQNISGNVPSPSAPSANAYDNNYSASTSEGFLGVGISFGSGSNTATTGFGGLCPPSSNTAIQTKTAAVVVFNFVDPAASGCAYTLEANPLPVHLLSFVGAARENKAVLSWTTTWEYTNLGFDVQRSHDAQAWESIGFVAAKTDLRDYNLYQFDDEDVSAGATYYYRLKQRDFDGKTTFSSIVAVTILPTDELVYVYPNPSPSGEFRVFTSHAATASVNLCDLQGVTYPLTIQAESETKIKVKVASVLSAGIYWLTVKGDSLLPARTFRVIVGN
;
A
#
# COMPACT_ATOMS: atom_id res chain seq x y z
N MET A 1 -79.44 -6.01 -18.06
CA MET A 1 -79.79 -6.05 -19.49
C MET A 1 -78.61 -5.49 -20.26
N TYR A 2 -77.97 -6.36 -21.06
CA TYR A 2 -76.99 -6.14 -22.14
C TYR A 2 -75.74 -5.25 -21.97
N PHE A 3 -74.63 -5.87 -22.39
CA PHE A 3 -73.23 -5.47 -22.58
C PHE A 3 -72.96 -4.60 -23.84
N TYR A 4 -71.69 -4.15 -23.94
CA TYR A 4 -70.75 -4.09 -25.10
C TYR A 4 -70.27 -2.67 -25.47
N GLU A 5 -69.00 -2.32 -25.16
CA GLU A 5 -67.78 -2.31 -26.05
C GLU A 5 -67.69 -1.03 -26.92
N LYS A 6 -66.58 -0.42 -27.36
CA LYS A 6 -65.12 -0.68 -27.53
C LYS A 6 -64.52 0.68 -28.01
N ASN A 7 -63.36 1.19 -27.56
CA ASN A 7 -61.98 1.02 -28.08
C ASN A 7 -61.29 2.30 -28.67
N TYR A 8 -60.02 2.47 -28.25
CA TYR A 8 -58.78 2.90 -28.95
C TYR A 8 -58.44 4.38 -29.32
N CYS A 9 -57.48 4.91 -28.53
CA CYS A 9 -56.09 5.35 -28.85
C CYS A 9 -55.70 6.75 -29.41
N SER A 10 -54.64 7.28 -28.75
CA SER A 10 -53.56 8.20 -29.21
C SER A 10 -53.85 9.71 -29.22
N HIS A 11 -52.99 10.66 -28.78
CA HIS A 11 -51.58 10.73 -28.38
C HIS A 11 -51.34 11.97 -27.46
N LEU A 12 -50.40 11.86 -26.51
CA LEU A 12 -49.44 12.87 -25.98
C LEU A 12 -50.01 14.19 -25.35
N VAL A 13 -49.74 14.59 -24.09
CA VAL A 13 -48.44 14.88 -23.44
C VAL A 13 -48.64 15.04 -21.91
N ARG A 14 -47.61 14.63 -21.14
CA ARG A 14 -47.30 14.87 -19.69
C ARG A 14 -48.07 14.05 -18.65
N ILE A 15 -47.55 12.85 -18.41
CA ILE A 15 -47.78 12.04 -17.21
C ILE A 15 -46.83 12.54 -16.11
N ALA A 16 -47.37 13.06 -15.01
CA ALA A 16 -46.70 13.09 -13.71
C ALA A 16 -47.18 11.86 -12.93
N CYS A 17 -46.48 10.74 -13.10
CA CYS A 17 -46.66 9.55 -12.28
C CYS A 17 -45.54 9.55 -11.25
N GLY A 18 -45.91 9.62 -9.96
CA GLY A 18 -45.01 9.45 -8.84
C GLY A 18 -44.43 8.05 -8.87
N LEU A 19 -43.23 7.92 -9.44
CA LEU A 19 -42.40 6.74 -9.32
C LEU A 19 -41.90 6.71 -7.87
N LEU A 20 -42.33 5.72 -7.09
CA LEU A 20 -41.62 5.31 -5.87
C LEU A 20 -40.20 4.89 -6.32
N LEU A 21 -39.27 5.84 -6.25
CA LEU A 21 -37.86 5.57 -6.38
C LEU A 21 -37.48 4.80 -5.11
N MET A 22 -37.29 3.49 -5.22
CA MET A 22 -36.47 2.75 -4.25
C MET A 22 -35.08 3.35 -4.32
N ILE A 23 -34.82 4.34 -3.46
CA ILE A 23 -33.47 4.81 -3.17
C ILE A 23 -32.77 3.63 -2.50
N ARG A 24 -31.83 3.02 -3.21
CA ARG A 24 -30.88 2.09 -2.61
C ARG A 24 -30.16 2.84 -1.50
N ILE A 25 -30.39 2.39 -0.28
CA ILE A 25 -29.72 2.88 0.93
C ILE A 25 -28.27 2.39 0.82
N ALA A 26 -27.34 3.30 0.58
CA ALA A 26 -25.91 3.01 0.59
C ALA A 26 -25.46 2.84 2.05
N SER A 27 -25.05 1.63 2.42
CA SER A 27 -24.39 1.32 3.69
C SER A 27 -22.90 1.69 3.64
N ALA A 28 -22.33 1.96 4.83
CA ALA A 28 -20.98 2.43 5.13
C ALA A 28 -19.87 1.96 4.18
N GLN A 29 -18.92 2.84 3.87
CA GLN A 29 -17.89 2.57 2.88
C GLN A 29 -16.47 2.60 3.46
N ALA A 30 -15.91 1.42 3.79
CA ALA A 30 -14.79 1.04 2.94
C ALA A 30 -15.34 0.90 1.52
N PRO A 31 -14.60 1.30 0.49
CA PRO A 31 -14.98 1.08 -0.89
C PRO A 31 -15.93 -0.11 -1.11
N THR A 32 -17.10 0.09 -1.73
CA THR A 32 -18.16 -0.94 -1.90
C THR A 32 -17.66 -2.25 -2.52
N ASN A 33 -16.48 -2.23 -3.15
CA ASN A 33 -15.77 -3.39 -3.69
C ASN A 33 -14.58 -3.87 -2.81
N LEU A 34 -14.07 -3.08 -1.87
CA LEU A 34 -13.16 -3.55 -0.80
C LEU A 34 -13.90 -4.27 0.32
N THR A 35 -15.16 -3.92 0.58
CA THR A 35 -16.06 -4.73 1.43
C THR A 35 -16.61 -5.94 0.67
N GLY A 36 -16.51 -5.91 -0.66
CA GLY A 36 -16.78 -7.02 -1.55
C GLY A 36 -15.84 -8.18 -1.26
N ASP A 37 -16.43 -9.24 -0.78
CA ASP A 37 -15.79 -10.49 -0.51
C ASP A 37 -15.17 -11.10 -1.79
N ILE A 38 -13.88 -11.44 -1.73
CA ILE A 38 -13.16 -12.03 -2.86
C ILE A 38 -13.44 -13.53 -2.89
N SER A 39 -14.07 -13.99 -3.97
CA SER A 39 -14.33 -15.41 -4.15
C SER A 39 -13.04 -16.13 -4.56
N LEU A 40 -12.51 -16.97 -3.69
CA LEU A 40 -11.42 -17.86 -4.08
C LEU A 40 -11.99 -19.11 -4.76
N PRO A 41 -11.43 -19.55 -5.90
CA PRO A 41 -11.74 -20.87 -6.44
C PRO A 41 -11.52 -21.93 -5.37
N PHE A 42 -12.40 -22.94 -5.32
CA PHE A 42 -12.26 -24.03 -4.36
C PHE A 42 -10.90 -24.71 -4.56
N ASP A 43 -10.14 -24.87 -3.47
CA ASP A 43 -8.90 -25.64 -3.42
C ASP A 43 -7.77 -25.09 -4.34
N PRO A 44 -7.23 -23.87 -4.11
CA PRO A 44 -6.02 -23.47 -4.78
C PRO A 44 -4.89 -24.43 -4.42
N PRO A 45 -3.96 -24.70 -5.35
CA PRO A 45 -3.00 -25.81 -5.30
C PRO A 45 -1.99 -25.75 -4.13
N THR A 46 -2.10 -24.77 -3.24
CA THR A 46 -1.17 -24.51 -2.13
C THR A 46 -1.78 -24.67 -0.74
N TYR A 47 -3.08 -24.94 -0.58
CA TYR A 47 -3.65 -25.26 0.74
C TYR A 47 -3.50 -26.73 1.09
N THR A 48 -3.17 -27.00 2.35
CA THR A 48 -3.40 -28.32 2.94
C THR A 48 -4.68 -28.28 3.75
N TYR A 49 -5.76 -28.86 3.22
CA TYR A 49 -6.94 -29.18 4.02
C TYR A 49 -6.66 -30.45 4.81
N THR A 50 -6.54 -30.34 6.13
CA THR A 50 -6.45 -31.54 6.97
C THR A 50 -7.82 -32.16 7.28
N ASN A 51 -8.92 -31.48 6.94
CA ASN A 51 -10.30 -31.99 6.90
C ASN A 51 -11.16 -30.87 6.28
N SER A 52 -12.29 -31.18 5.64
CA SER A 52 -13.17 -30.23 4.93
C SER A 52 -13.84 -29.15 5.81
N SER A 53 -13.50 -29.09 7.09
CA SER A 53 -14.01 -28.15 8.11
C SER A 53 -12.92 -27.25 8.71
N VAL A 54 -11.67 -27.41 8.27
CA VAL A 54 -10.52 -26.61 8.72
C VAL A 54 -10.24 -25.61 7.62
N GLY A 55 -10.32 -24.32 7.93
CA GLY A 55 -9.90 -23.27 7.00
C GLY A 55 -8.41 -23.39 6.61
N PRO A 56 -7.82 -22.36 6.00
CA PRO A 56 -6.50 -22.38 5.41
C PRO A 56 -5.50 -22.68 6.51
N TYR A 57 -4.61 -23.62 6.22
CA TYR A 57 -3.57 -24.04 7.13
C TYR A 57 -2.20 -23.78 6.51
N PHE A 58 -1.40 -22.93 7.15
CA PHE A 58 -0.04 -22.61 6.68
C PHE A 58 0.98 -23.38 7.52
N LEU A 59 1.78 -24.24 6.86
CA LEU A 59 2.86 -24.99 7.50
C LEU A 59 4.19 -24.23 7.48
N ASN A 60 4.36 -23.33 6.51
CA ASN A 60 5.59 -22.59 6.30
C ASN A 60 5.34 -21.26 5.56
N LEU A 61 6.35 -20.40 5.52
CA LEU A 61 6.27 -19.09 4.89
C LEU A 61 6.02 -19.17 3.37
N THR A 62 6.53 -20.20 2.69
CA THR A 62 6.30 -20.37 1.25
C THR A 62 4.82 -20.57 0.94
N GLN A 63 4.14 -21.43 1.71
CA GLN A 63 2.68 -21.61 1.58
C GLN A 63 1.92 -20.33 1.85
N LEU A 64 2.25 -19.64 2.96
CA LEU A 64 1.65 -18.35 3.30
C LEU A 64 1.78 -17.34 2.15
N ILE A 65 3.00 -17.08 1.69
CA ILE A 65 3.28 -16.10 0.63
C ILE A 65 2.53 -16.46 -0.66
N ASN A 66 2.58 -17.72 -1.08
CA ASN A 66 1.92 -18.17 -2.30
C ASN A 66 0.39 -18.00 -2.21
N SER A 67 -0.20 -18.30 -1.05
CA SER A 67 -1.64 -18.16 -0.84
C SER A 67 -2.10 -16.70 -0.87
N PHE A 68 -1.40 -15.79 -0.19
CA PHE A 68 -1.70 -14.35 -0.27
C PHE A 68 -1.54 -13.82 -1.70
N ASN A 69 -0.45 -14.17 -2.38
CA ASN A 69 -0.22 -13.74 -3.76
C ASN A 69 -1.31 -14.24 -4.70
N TYR A 70 -1.69 -15.51 -4.58
CA TYR A 70 -2.79 -16.10 -5.33
C TYR A 70 -4.10 -15.34 -5.10
N ALA A 71 -4.44 -15.07 -3.84
CA ALA A 71 -5.66 -14.33 -3.48
C ALA A 71 -5.66 -12.89 -4.02
N ARG A 72 -4.52 -12.19 -3.99
CA ARG A 72 -4.35 -10.89 -4.66
C ARG A 72 -4.62 -10.97 -6.16
N ARG A 73 -4.19 -12.04 -6.86
CA ARG A 73 -4.51 -12.22 -8.29
C ARG A 73 -6.01 -12.41 -8.52
N GLN A 74 -6.68 -13.14 -7.62
CA GLN A 74 -8.14 -13.34 -7.71
C GLN A 74 -8.89 -12.04 -7.49
N GLU A 75 -8.44 -11.22 -6.53
CA GLU A 75 -9.00 -9.89 -6.29
C GLU A 75 -8.87 -8.98 -7.51
N GLU A 76 -7.67 -8.90 -8.10
CA GLU A 76 -7.47 -8.11 -9.31
C GLU A 76 -8.36 -8.56 -10.47
N THR A 77 -8.50 -9.87 -10.65
CA THR A 77 -9.36 -10.42 -11.70
C THR A 77 -10.82 -10.06 -11.47
N GLN A 78 -11.32 -10.27 -10.25
CA GLN A 78 -12.73 -10.03 -9.91
C GLN A 78 -13.10 -8.55 -9.93
N LEU A 79 -12.15 -7.68 -9.59
CA LEU A 79 -12.36 -6.24 -9.52
C LEU A 79 -11.84 -5.49 -10.75
N ALA A 80 -11.48 -6.24 -11.80
CA ALA A 80 -10.96 -5.73 -13.08
C ALA A 80 -9.80 -4.73 -12.91
N LEU A 81 -8.91 -5.02 -11.96
CA LEU A 81 -7.70 -4.24 -11.73
C LEU A 81 -6.63 -4.60 -12.77
N THR A 82 -5.61 -3.76 -12.89
CA THR A 82 -4.44 -4.07 -13.74
C THR A 82 -3.75 -5.32 -13.19
N ALA A 83 -3.38 -6.25 -14.08
CA ALA A 83 -2.67 -7.45 -13.68
C ALA A 83 -1.40 -7.11 -12.88
N ASN A 84 -1.27 -7.70 -11.70
CA ASN A 84 -0.18 -7.45 -10.75
C ASN A 84 -0.13 -6.06 -10.12
N SER A 85 -1.24 -5.31 -10.11
CA SER A 85 -1.32 -4.03 -9.41
C SER A 85 -1.21 -4.13 -7.90
N LEU A 86 -1.63 -5.24 -7.29
CA LEU A 86 -1.49 -5.48 -5.84
C LEU A 86 -0.11 -6.06 -5.46
N GLY A 87 0.75 -6.29 -6.45
CA GLY A 87 2.09 -6.85 -6.27
C GLY A 87 2.12 -8.22 -5.59
N ASN A 88 3.33 -8.61 -5.17
CA ASN A 88 3.58 -9.83 -4.40
C ASN A 88 3.92 -9.49 -2.94
N LEU A 89 3.34 -10.23 -2.00
CA LEU A 89 3.70 -10.24 -0.60
C LEU A 89 5.18 -10.64 -0.46
N THR A 90 5.93 -9.78 0.22
CA THR A 90 7.33 -10.01 0.58
C THR A 90 7.46 -9.95 2.08
N LEU A 91 8.03 -11.00 2.68
CA LEU A 91 8.25 -11.09 4.12
C LEU A 91 9.75 -10.96 4.42
N PRO A 92 10.16 -10.30 5.52
CA PRO A 92 11.55 -10.26 5.92
C PRO A 92 12.05 -11.65 6.33
N ALA A 93 13.35 -11.91 6.21
CA ALA A 93 13.95 -13.18 6.65
C ALA A 93 13.73 -13.46 8.15
N SER A 94 13.60 -12.41 8.97
CA SER A 94 13.27 -12.49 10.40
C SER A 94 11.79 -12.67 10.70
N TYR A 95 10.91 -12.77 9.69
CA TYR A 95 9.46 -12.81 9.92
C TYR A 95 9.04 -13.95 10.87
N SER A 96 9.68 -15.12 10.77
CA SER A 96 9.40 -16.27 11.64
C SER A 96 9.86 -16.08 13.10
N THR A 97 10.75 -15.12 13.36
CA THR A 97 11.24 -14.82 14.72
C THR A 97 10.46 -13.69 15.40
N LEU A 98 9.60 -12.99 14.66
CA LEU A 98 8.74 -11.94 15.20
C LEU A 98 7.67 -12.52 16.14
N SER A 99 7.20 -11.72 17.09
CA SER A 99 6.02 -12.07 17.90
C SER A 99 4.78 -12.19 17.01
N ALA A 100 3.73 -12.86 17.49
CA ALA A 100 2.51 -13.01 16.69
C ALA A 100 1.79 -11.65 16.47
N GLN A 101 1.92 -10.74 17.44
CA GLN A 101 1.51 -9.35 17.37
C GLN A 101 2.22 -8.62 16.22
N GLN A 102 3.56 -8.67 16.20
CA GLN A 102 4.39 -8.03 15.17
C GLN A 102 4.12 -8.62 13.78
N ARG A 103 3.96 -9.94 13.66
CA ARG A 103 3.58 -10.59 12.39
C ARG A 103 2.20 -10.14 11.91
N GLY A 104 1.23 -10.04 12.83
CA GLY A 104 -0.10 -9.53 12.55
C GLY A 104 -0.10 -8.12 11.99
N LEU A 105 0.59 -7.20 12.67
CA LEU A 105 0.74 -5.81 12.21
C LEU A 105 1.44 -5.75 10.84
N PHE A 106 2.57 -6.45 10.68
CA PHE A 106 3.33 -6.46 9.44
C PHE A 106 2.45 -6.90 8.26
N LEU A 107 1.80 -8.05 8.40
CA LEU A 107 1.03 -8.65 7.31
C LEU A 107 -0.21 -7.80 6.99
N LEU A 108 -0.89 -7.29 8.02
CA LEU A 108 -2.03 -6.39 7.83
C LEU A 108 -1.61 -5.11 7.10
N ASN A 109 -0.51 -4.48 7.51
CA ASN A 109 0.00 -3.29 6.84
C ASN A 109 0.44 -3.58 5.40
N ALA A 110 1.07 -4.74 5.15
CA ALA A 110 1.42 -5.16 3.79
C ALA A 110 0.18 -5.35 2.89
N GLU A 111 -0.95 -5.78 3.44
CA GLU A 111 -2.22 -5.89 2.70
C GLU A 111 -2.89 -4.55 2.49
N ARG A 112 -2.89 -3.66 3.50
CA ARG A 112 -3.42 -2.30 3.37
C ARG A 112 -2.64 -1.51 2.31
N GLN A 113 -1.32 -1.59 2.35
CA GLN A 113 -0.43 -0.89 1.42
C GLN A 113 -0.43 -1.48 0.01
N ALA A 114 -0.62 -2.79 -0.15
CA ALA A 114 -0.77 -3.41 -1.47
C ALA A 114 -1.93 -2.80 -2.27
N ARG A 115 -2.88 -2.16 -1.59
CA ARG A 115 -4.03 -1.50 -2.20
C ARG A 115 -3.87 0.03 -2.26
N ALA A 116 -2.79 0.60 -1.72
CA ALA A 116 -2.54 2.03 -1.78
C ALA A 116 -2.47 2.53 -3.23
N GLY A 117 -3.18 3.62 -3.53
CA GLY A 117 -3.25 4.20 -4.87
C GLY A 117 -4.13 3.44 -5.86
N VAL A 118 -4.63 2.25 -5.51
CA VAL A 118 -5.51 1.48 -6.39
C VAL A 118 -6.88 2.16 -6.45
N SER A 119 -7.30 2.50 -7.66
CA SER A 119 -8.63 3.06 -7.92
C SER A 119 -9.62 1.94 -8.15
N TYR A 120 -10.50 1.71 -7.18
CA TYR A 120 -11.58 0.73 -7.35
C TYR A 120 -12.79 1.39 -8.04
N PRO A 121 -13.45 0.71 -9.00
CA PRO A 121 -14.46 1.32 -9.89
C PRO A 121 -15.62 2.07 -9.22
N VAL A 122 -15.93 1.80 -7.95
CA VAL A 122 -17.08 2.40 -7.22
C VAL A 122 -16.64 3.38 -6.13
N SER A 123 -15.38 3.37 -5.74
CA SER A 123 -14.99 3.87 -4.43
C SER A 123 -13.80 4.81 -4.42
N GLY A 124 -13.24 5.03 -5.61
CA GLY A 124 -12.09 5.90 -5.77
C GLY A 124 -10.80 5.25 -5.30
N VAL A 125 -9.84 6.11 -5.03
CA VAL A 125 -8.47 5.74 -4.71
C VAL A 125 -8.38 5.36 -3.23
N VAL A 126 -7.75 4.22 -2.99
CA VAL A 126 -7.51 3.67 -1.67
C VAL A 126 -6.24 4.31 -1.09
N LEU A 127 -6.29 4.84 0.13
CA LEU A 127 -5.14 5.49 0.77
C LEU A 127 -4.07 4.48 1.14
N GLY A 128 -4.49 3.34 1.70
CA GLY A 128 -3.61 2.25 2.10
C GLY A 128 -2.68 2.62 3.26
N LEU A 129 -3.11 3.55 4.12
CA LEU A 129 -2.33 3.95 5.29
C LEU A 129 -2.11 2.74 6.20
N PRO A 130 -0.88 2.48 6.68
CA PRO A 130 -0.62 1.41 7.63
C PRO A 130 -1.19 1.76 9.00
N LEU A 131 -1.50 0.72 9.78
CA LEU A 131 -1.66 0.85 11.22
C LEU A 131 -0.34 1.29 11.86
N GLU A 132 -0.40 2.26 12.77
CA GLU A 132 0.79 2.87 13.37
C GLU A 132 1.60 1.87 14.19
N GLY A 133 0.91 0.99 14.93
CA GLY A 133 1.57 0.01 15.74
C GLY A 133 0.65 -0.96 16.45
N VAL A 134 1.27 -1.95 17.10
CA VAL A 134 0.62 -2.76 18.12
C VAL A 134 0.65 -2.02 19.44
N GLU A 135 -0.52 -1.77 20.04
CA GLU A 135 -0.61 -1.21 21.40
C GLU A 135 -0.73 -2.34 22.43
N SER A 136 0.12 -2.28 23.45
CA SER A 136 0.33 -3.38 24.40
C SER A 136 -0.91 -3.64 25.26
N ASN A 137 -1.59 -2.60 25.72
CA ASN A 137 -2.79 -2.74 26.57
C ASN A 137 -4.00 -3.19 25.75
N LEU A 138 -4.11 -2.78 24.48
CA LEU A 138 -5.12 -3.27 23.56
C LEU A 138 -4.92 -4.76 23.28
N SER A 139 -3.66 -5.19 23.15
CA SER A 139 -3.33 -6.62 23.04
C SER A 139 -3.71 -7.41 24.30
N VAL A 140 -3.62 -6.82 25.50
CA VAL A 140 -4.15 -7.44 26.74
C VAL A 140 -5.68 -7.59 26.66
N VAL A 141 -6.40 -6.59 26.16
CA VAL A 141 -7.85 -6.66 25.94
C VAL A 141 -8.20 -7.79 24.97
N SER A 142 -7.54 -7.83 23.81
CA SER A 142 -7.74 -8.89 22.80
C SER A 142 -7.41 -10.28 23.35
N GLN A 143 -6.32 -10.41 24.11
CA GLN A 143 -5.88 -11.65 24.71
C GLN A 143 -6.89 -12.16 25.75
N GLY A 144 -7.45 -11.26 26.57
CA GLY A 144 -8.50 -11.59 27.54
C GLY A 144 -9.75 -12.14 26.87
N HIS A 145 -10.20 -11.52 25.77
CA HIS A 145 -11.36 -12.00 25.03
C HIS A 145 -11.12 -13.36 24.35
N ALA A 146 -9.93 -13.56 23.75
CA ALA A 146 -9.53 -14.85 23.20
C ALA A 146 -9.54 -15.96 24.27
N ALA A 147 -9.03 -15.67 25.47
CA ALA A 147 -9.03 -16.59 26.60
C ALA A 147 -10.45 -16.87 27.13
N ASN A 148 -11.32 -15.86 27.17
CA ASN A 148 -12.72 -16.01 27.58
C ASN A 148 -13.50 -16.93 26.62
N MET A 149 -13.35 -16.76 25.30
CA MET A 149 -13.94 -17.67 24.32
C MET A 149 -13.43 -19.11 24.53
N MET A 150 -12.13 -19.26 24.76
CA MET A 150 -11.52 -20.58 25.00
C MET A 150 -12.04 -21.25 26.28
N THR A 151 -12.24 -20.47 27.34
CA THR A 151 -12.68 -20.99 28.64
C THR A 151 -14.18 -21.28 28.68
N THR A 152 -14.98 -20.42 28.05
CA THR A 152 -16.46 -20.56 28.03
C THR A 152 -16.95 -21.55 26.97
N GLY A 153 -16.18 -21.73 25.89
CA GLY A 153 -16.59 -22.54 24.76
C GLY A 153 -17.52 -21.83 23.77
N ILE A 154 -17.69 -20.51 23.91
CA ILE A 154 -18.61 -19.71 23.11
C ILE A 154 -17.80 -18.81 22.18
N PHE A 155 -18.08 -18.87 20.88
CA PHE A 155 -17.46 -18.00 19.88
C PHE A 155 -18.38 -16.81 19.59
N SER A 156 -18.06 -15.63 20.14
CA SER A 156 -18.92 -14.45 20.06
C SER A 156 -18.14 -13.15 20.29
N HIS A 157 -18.53 -12.08 19.60
CA HIS A 157 -18.05 -10.72 19.88
C HIS A 157 -18.52 -10.21 21.26
N THR A 158 -19.70 -10.66 21.69
CA THR A 158 -20.29 -10.30 23.00
C THR A 158 -20.26 -11.51 23.92
N LEU A 159 -19.53 -11.39 25.03
CA LEU A 159 -19.45 -12.41 26.07
C LEU A 159 -19.66 -11.76 27.44
N ASN A 160 -20.41 -12.44 28.31
CA ASN A 160 -20.76 -11.94 29.65
C ASN A 160 -21.39 -10.53 29.63
N GLY A 161 -22.15 -10.21 28.58
CA GLY A 161 -22.79 -8.91 28.38
C GLY A 161 -21.85 -7.78 27.93
N GLN A 162 -20.57 -8.06 27.68
CA GLN A 162 -19.59 -7.06 27.24
C GLN A 162 -19.32 -7.17 25.74
N THR A 163 -19.50 -6.07 25.03
CA THR A 163 -19.06 -5.88 23.63
C THR A 163 -17.55 -5.62 23.55
N SER A 164 -16.99 -5.57 22.34
CA SER A 164 -15.60 -5.12 22.10
C SER A 164 -15.37 -3.72 22.67
N THR A 165 -16.25 -2.78 22.36
CA THR A 165 -16.19 -1.41 22.86
C THR A 165 -16.23 -1.35 24.39
N ASP A 166 -17.05 -2.17 25.05
CA ASP A 166 -17.07 -2.22 26.53
C ASP A 166 -15.73 -2.73 27.09
N ARG A 167 -15.13 -3.74 26.46
CA ARG A 167 -13.84 -4.30 26.88
C ARG A 167 -12.69 -3.31 26.67
N ILE A 168 -12.71 -2.57 25.56
CA ILE A 168 -11.73 -1.51 25.27
C ILE A 168 -11.87 -0.38 26.30
N ASN A 169 -13.09 0.12 26.53
CA ASN A 169 -13.37 1.17 27.52
C ASN A 169 -13.04 0.77 28.97
N ALA A 170 -13.08 -0.53 29.28
CA ALA A 170 -12.67 -1.04 30.59
C ALA A 170 -11.14 -1.02 30.81
N SER A 171 -10.35 -0.89 29.75
CA SER A 171 -8.90 -0.68 29.85
C SER A 171 -8.60 0.74 30.32
N SER A 172 -7.74 0.90 31.33
CA SER A 172 -7.33 2.23 31.80
C SER A 172 -6.66 3.08 30.71
N THR A 173 -6.07 2.45 29.70
CA THR A 173 -5.41 3.13 28.57
C THR A 173 -6.40 3.83 27.64
N PHE A 174 -7.59 3.23 27.45
CA PHE A 174 -8.61 3.70 26.52
C PHE A 174 -9.84 4.26 27.24
N ALA A 175 -9.83 4.32 28.57
CA ALA A 175 -10.95 4.88 29.33
C ALA A 175 -11.19 6.36 29.00
N GLY A 176 -12.46 6.78 29.03
CA GLY A 176 -12.84 8.18 28.84
C GLY A 176 -12.78 8.59 27.36
N SER A 177 -11.95 9.58 27.04
CA SER A 177 -11.80 10.14 25.68
C SER A 177 -10.46 9.77 25.04
N CYS A 178 -9.86 8.65 25.45
CA CYS A 178 -8.57 8.17 24.94
C CYS A 178 -8.68 7.31 23.67
N HIS A 179 -9.87 7.26 23.08
CA HIS A 179 -10.03 6.80 21.71
C HIS A 179 -11.31 7.36 21.09
N GLU A 180 -11.31 7.46 19.77
CA GLU A 180 -12.51 7.70 18.98
C GLU A 180 -13.26 6.39 18.70
N PHE A 181 -14.55 6.54 18.41
CA PHE A 181 -15.37 5.41 17.99
C PHE A 181 -14.95 4.95 16.58
N LEU A 182 -14.84 3.64 16.39
CA LEU A 182 -14.69 3.03 15.07
C LEU A 182 -15.94 2.21 14.73
N VAL A 183 -16.38 2.26 13.48
CA VAL A 183 -17.52 1.45 13.00
C VAL A 183 -17.26 -0.06 13.09
N ARG A 184 -15.99 -0.46 13.12
CA ARG A 184 -15.51 -1.83 13.38
C ARG A 184 -14.26 -1.75 14.25
N ASP A 185 -14.34 -2.31 15.45
CA ASP A 185 -13.26 -2.31 16.45
C ASP A 185 -12.79 -3.73 16.82
N GLU A 186 -13.35 -4.77 16.18
CA GLU A 186 -12.98 -6.16 16.45
C GLU A 186 -13.17 -7.11 15.27
N ASN A 187 -12.20 -7.99 15.08
CA ASN A 187 -12.32 -9.23 14.32
C ASN A 187 -11.98 -10.44 15.19
N ILE A 188 -12.77 -11.51 15.09
CA ILE A 188 -12.50 -12.78 15.78
C ILE A 188 -12.41 -13.94 14.80
N TYR A 189 -11.51 -14.88 15.07
CA TYR A 189 -11.26 -16.04 14.23
C TYR A 189 -11.08 -17.27 15.11
N LYS A 190 -11.56 -18.43 14.65
CA LYS A 190 -11.30 -19.71 15.29
C LYS A 190 -10.83 -20.76 14.29
N GLN A 191 -9.97 -21.65 14.74
CA GLN A 191 -9.56 -22.84 14.01
C GLN A 191 -9.59 -24.06 14.91
N CYS A 192 -10.04 -25.19 14.35
CA CYS A 192 -10.07 -26.48 15.02
C CYS A 192 -9.28 -27.49 14.20
N LEU A 193 -8.28 -28.13 14.81
CA LEU A 193 -7.49 -29.21 14.23
C LEU A 193 -7.86 -30.51 14.93
N TYR A 194 -8.08 -31.57 14.16
CA TYR A 194 -8.45 -32.89 14.67
C TYR A 194 -7.45 -33.93 14.18
N THR A 195 -7.16 -34.93 15.02
CA THR A 195 -6.27 -36.03 14.66
C THR A 195 -6.72 -37.34 15.27
N SER A 196 -6.36 -38.44 14.61
CA SER A 196 -6.52 -39.79 15.14
C SER A 196 -5.46 -40.16 16.16
N SER A 197 -4.45 -39.33 16.38
CA SER A 197 -3.45 -39.52 17.42
C SER A 197 -4.02 -39.28 18.83
N SER A 198 -3.51 -40.03 19.81
CA SER A 198 -3.76 -39.78 21.24
C SER A 198 -3.06 -38.52 21.76
N THR A 199 -2.16 -37.93 20.95
CA THR A 199 -1.52 -36.65 21.24
C THR A 199 -2.18 -35.56 20.39
N PRO A 200 -2.65 -34.45 21.00
CA PRO A 200 -3.25 -33.35 20.27
C PRO A 200 -2.32 -32.75 19.20
N PRO A 201 -2.87 -32.17 18.11
CA PRO A 201 -2.09 -31.41 17.15
C PRO A 201 -1.34 -30.26 17.83
N SER A 202 -0.13 -29.94 17.36
CA SER A 202 0.59 -28.75 17.83
C SER A 202 -0.20 -27.48 17.54
N ASN A 203 0.01 -26.43 18.35
CA ASN A 203 -0.57 -25.13 18.09
C ASN A 203 -0.13 -24.61 16.71
N PRO A 204 -1.04 -24.04 15.90
CA PRO A 204 -0.71 -23.45 14.62
C PRO A 204 0.34 -22.35 14.77
N THR A 205 1.47 -22.48 14.06
CA THR A 205 2.55 -21.47 14.08
C THR A 205 2.08 -20.13 13.51
N TYR A 206 1.26 -20.17 12.46
CA TYR A 206 0.80 -18.99 11.71
C TYR A 206 -0.68 -18.69 11.95
N ALA A 207 -1.16 -18.85 13.20
CA ALA A 207 -2.57 -18.66 13.55
C ALA A 207 -3.11 -17.27 13.17
N VAL A 208 -2.30 -16.23 13.37
CA VAL A 208 -2.65 -14.83 13.05
C VAL A 208 -2.78 -14.62 11.55
N GLU A 209 -1.85 -15.18 10.78
CA GLU A 209 -1.83 -15.03 9.33
C GLU A 209 -2.96 -15.80 8.68
N GLN A 210 -3.31 -16.97 9.21
CA GLN A 210 -4.53 -17.70 8.83
C GLN A 210 -5.79 -16.87 9.11
N ALA A 211 -5.85 -16.19 10.27
CA ALA A 211 -6.97 -15.32 10.61
C ALA A 211 -7.09 -14.14 9.62
N ILE A 212 -6.00 -13.41 9.38
CA ILE A 212 -5.94 -12.31 8.39
C ILE A 212 -6.37 -12.81 7.01
N PHE A 213 -5.81 -13.94 6.57
CA PHE A 213 -6.15 -14.51 5.27
C PHE A 213 -7.64 -14.85 5.18
N SER A 214 -8.20 -15.48 6.21
CA SER A 214 -9.60 -15.86 6.22
C SER A 214 -10.52 -14.64 6.22
N TRP A 215 -10.26 -13.65 7.07
CA TRP A 215 -11.03 -12.40 7.11
C TRP A 215 -10.97 -11.61 5.81
N LEU A 216 -9.83 -11.63 5.10
CA LEU A 216 -9.71 -10.94 3.81
C LEU A 216 -10.36 -11.71 2.67
N TYR A 217 -10.20 -13.03 2.60
CA TYR A 217 -10.39 -13.76 1.34
C TYR A 217 -11.29 -14.99 1.40
N GLN A 218 -11.73 -15.42 2.58
CA GLN A 218 -12.54 -16.64 2.70
C GLN A 218 -13.81 -16.45 3.48
N ASP A 219 -13.93 -15.35 4.20
CA ASP A 219 -15.17 -14.97 4.84
C ASP A 219 -16.20 -14.46 3.82
N SER A 220 -16.17 -15.00 2.58
CA SER A 220 -16.64 -14.36 1.37
C SER A 220 -18.18 -14.33 1.21
N GLY A 221 -18.90 -14.58 2.29
CA GLY A 221 -20.36 -14.56 2.39
C GLY A 221 -20.85 -14.09 3.76
N SER A 222 -19.99 -13.40 4.52
CA SER A 222 -20.25 -12.95 5.88
C SER A 222 -20.61 -11.48 5.88
N SER A 223 -21.80 -11.15 6.36
CA SER A 223 -22.22 -9.75 6.51
C SER A 223 -21.58 -9.05 7.73
N TRP A 224 -20.64 -9.70 8.42
CA TRP A 224 -20.02 -9.18 9.64
C TRP A 224 -18.96 -8.11 9.34
N GLY A 225 -18.44 -8.07 8.11
CA GLY A 225 -17.53 -7.00 7.66
C GLY A 225 -16.11 -7.15 8.22
N HIS A 226 -15.59 -8.37 8.38
CA HIS A 226 -14.22 -8.54 8.85
C HIS A 226 -13.18 -7.95 7.89
N ARG A 227 -13.41 -8.09 6.58
CA ARG A 227 -12.58 -7.47 5.53
C ARG A 227 -12.60 -5.94 5.64
N ASP A 228 -13.76 -5.35 5.95
CA ASP A 228 -13.93 -3.93 6.21
C ASP A 228 -13.08 -3.48 7.40
N GLY A 229 -13.17 -4.18 8.55
CA GLY A 229 -12.34 -3.87 9.73
C GLY A 229 -10.83 -3.89 9.46
N LEU A 230 -10.34 -4.80 8.60
CA LEU A 230 -8.92 -4.85 8.23
C LEU A 230 -8.49 -3.72 7.27
N LEU A 231 -9.39 -3.30 6.38
CA LEU A 231 -9.09 -2.38 5.27
C LEU A 231 -9.70 -0.97 5.45
N MET A 232 -10.36 -0.71 6.58
CA MET A 232 -10.92 0.59 6.96
C MET A 232 -9.86 1.69 6.88
N GLN A 233 -10.20 2.87 6.35
CA GLN A 233 -9.24 3.94 6.06
C GLN A 233 -9.66 5.27 6.66
N ASN A 234 -8.70 6.13 6.96
CA ASN A 234 -8.93 7.52 7.31
C ASN A 234 -9.71 8.26 6.22
N ILE A 235 -10.67 9.08 6.64
CA ILE A 235 -11.40 10.00 5.76
C ILE A 235 -10.98 11.41 6.15
N SER A 236 -9.95 11.93 5.48
CA SER A 236 -9.49 13.28 5.74
C SER A 236 -10.56 14.31 5.36
N GLY A 237 -10.98 15.13 6.33
CA GLY A 237 -11.77 16.33 6.14
C GLY A 237 -13.08 16.29 6.91
N ASN A 238 -13.30 17.30 7.77
CA ASN A 238 -14.58 17.66 8.39
C ASN A 238 -15.67 17.96 7.34
N VAL A 239 -16.02 16.98 6.50
CA VAL A 239 -17.13 17.04 5.55
C VAL A 239 -18.23 16.17 6.14
N PRO A 240 -19.35 16.76 6.58
CA PRO A 240 -20.49 15.98 7.02
C PRO A 240 -20.95 15.09 5.85
N SER A 241 -20.90 13.77 6.03
CA SER A 241 -21.53 12.84 5.10
C SER A 241 -23.03 13.14 5.04
N PRO A 242 -23.59 13.49 3.86
CA PRO A 242 -24.99 13.89 3.76
C PRO A 242 -26.00 12.75 4.02
N SER A 243 -25.53 11.52 4.16
CA SER A 243 -26.36 10.34 4.43
C SER A 243 -26.02 9.59 5.73
N ALA A 244 -24.91 9.93 6.42
CA ALA A 244 -24.56 9.36 7.72
C ALA A 244 -23.50 10.22 8.46
N PRO A 245 -23.90 11.20 9.29
CA PRO A 245 -22.97 12.08 10.02
C PRO A 245 -22.19 11.40 11.17
N SER A 246 -22.23 10.06 11.29
CA SER A 246 -21.80 9.35 12.52
C SER A 246 -21.29 7.92 12.30
N ALA A 247 -20.70 7.59 11.15
CA ALA A 247 -20.01 6.31 10.95
C ALA A 247 -18.50 6.57 10.85
N ASN A 248 -17.86 6.62 12.00
CA ASN A 248 -16.46 7.03 12.14
C ASN A 248 -15.53 5.90 11.67
N ALA A 249 -14.72 6.19 10.65
CA ALA A 249 -13.45 5.50 10.40
C ALA A 249 -12.34 6.25 11.16
N TYR A 250 -11.07 5.92 10.92
CA TYR A 250 -9.96 6.62 11.56
C TYR A 250 -10.02 8.14 11.30
N ASP A 251 -9.84 8.94 12.33
CA ASP A 251 -9.53 10.37 12.28
C ASP A 251 -8.07 10.53 12.67
N ASN A 252 -7.21 10.78 11.68
CA ASN A 252 -5.76 10.81 11.90
C ASN A 252 -5.31 12.11 12.61
N ASN A 253 -5.71 12.23 13.86
CA ASN A 253 -5.54 13.40 14.71
C ASN A 253 -4.52 13.17 15.84
N TYR A 254 -4.08 11.92 16.05
CA TYR A 254 -3.11 11.53 17.06
C TYR A 254 -1.65 11.62 16.62
N SER A 255 -1.32 11.16 15.41
CA SER A 255 0.06 11.08 14.94
C SER A 255 0.24 11.64 13.52
N ALA A 256 1.26 11.18 12.80
CA ALA A 256 1.61 11.68 11.48
C ALA A 256 0.49 11.37 10.46
N SER A 257 0.30 12.25 9.48
CA SER A 257 -0.68 12.11 8.37
C SER A 257 -0.58 10.80 7.58
N THR A 258 0.50 10.07 7.81
CA THR A 258 0.95 8.93 7.05
C THR A 258 0.42 7.60 7.63
N SER A 259 0.17 7.46 8.94
CA SER A 259 -0.34 6.22 9.56
C SER A 259 -1.66 6.47 10.27
N GLU A 260 -2.37 5.42 10.66
CA GLU A 260 -3.64 5.57 11.40
C GLU A 260 -3.84 4.45 12.38
N GLY A 261 -4.44 4.72 13.54
CA GLY A 261 -4.93 3.66 14.41
C GLY A 261 -3.90 2.72 15.04
N PHE A 262 -4.37 2.00 16.04
CA PHE A 262 -3.61 0.96 16.74
C PHE A 262 -4.26 -0.41 16.59
N LEU A 263 -3.41 -1.43 16.67
CA LEU A 263 -3.81 -2.83 16.65
C LEU A 263 -3.58 -3.46 18.04
N GLY A 264 -4.55 -4.21 18.53
CA GLY A 264 -4.36 -5.21 19.58
C GLY A 264 -4.48 -6.60 19.00
N VAL A 265 -3.58 -7.51 19.39
CA VAL A 265 -3.62 -8.91 18.95
C VAL A 265 -3.60 -9.84 20.16
N GLY A 266 -4.63 -10.68 20.25
CA GLY A 266 -4.76 -11.73 21.26
C GLY A 266 -4.89 -13.12 20.63
N ILE A 267 -4.25 -14.12 21.23
CA ILE A 267 -4.30 -15.51 20.75
C ILE A 267 -4.43 -16.46 21.92
N SER A 268 -5.44 -17.33 21.89
CA SER A 268 -5.61 -18.39 22.87
C SER A 268 -5.60 -19.75 22.20
N PHE A 269 -5.02 -20.75 22.87
CA PHE A 269 -5.01 -22.14 22.43
C PHE A 269 -5.63 -23.05 23.48
N GLY A 270 -6.28 -24.10 23.03
CA GLY A 270 -6.79 -25.18 23.88
C GLY A 270 -6.60 -26.51 23.19
N SER A 271 -6.29 -27.57 23.93
CA SER A 271 -6.09 -28.89 23.34
C SER A 271 -6.52 -30.00 24.28
N GLY A 272 -6.88 -31.15 23.72
CA GLY A 272 -7.24 -32.32 24.51
C GLY A 272 -8.03 -33.35 23.73
N SER A 273 -8.78 -34.18 24.45
CA SER A 273 -9.59 -35.26 23.89
C SER A 273 -10.66 -34.74 22.93
N ASN A 274 -10.93 -35.50 21.86
CA ASN A 274 -12.06 -35.27 20.96
C ASN A 274 -13.39 -35.25 21.73
N THR A 275 -13.50 -36.01 22.83
CA THR A 275 -14.70 -36.09 23.67
C THR A 275 -14.97 -34.87 24.54
N ALA A 276 -14.04 -33.91 24.63
CA ALA A 276 -14.26 -32.68 25.37
C ALA A 276 -15.40 -31.86 24.74
N THR A 277 -16.38 -31.44 25.56
CA THR A 277 -17.57 -30.69 25.13
C THR A 277 -17.71 -29.32 25.81
N THR A 278 -16.95 -29.05 26.87
CA THR A 278 -16.93 -27.77 27.59
C THR A 278 -15.62 -27.02 27.34
N GLY A 279 -15.60 -25.71 27.59
CA GLY A 279 -14.46 -24.84 27.26
C GLY A 279 -14.11 -24.96 25.79
N PHE A 280 -12.83 -25.19 25.46
CA PHE A 280 -12.38 -25.33 24.07
C PHE A 280 -13.16 -26.40 23.28
N GLY A 281 -13.71 -27.42 23.96
CA GLY A 281 -14.56 -28.45 23.35
C GLY A 281 -15.91 -27.93 22.85
N GLY A 282 -16.42 -26.83 23.41
CA GLY A 282 -17.58 -26.10 22.91
C GLY A 282 -17.28 -25.30 21.64
N LEU A 283 -16.07 -24.71 21.56
CA LEU A 283 -15.60 -24.01 20.36
C LEU A 283 -15.37 -24.97 19.19
N CYS A 284 -14.79 -26.12 19.50
CA CYS A 284 -14.45 -27.21 18.60
C CYS A 284 -15.19 -28.49 19.02
N PRO A 285 -16.46 -28.67 18.59
CA PRO A 285 -17.28 -29.82 18.95
C PRO A 285 -16.62 -31.16 18.61
N PRO A 286 -16.94 -32.25 19.33
CA PRO A 286 -16.46 -33.58 18.97
C PRO A 286 -16.76 -33.92 17.50
N SER A 287 -15.77 -34.45 16.78
CA SER A 287 -16.02 -35.04 15.47
C SER A 287 -16.82 -36.32 15.61
N SER A 288 -17.78 -36.55 14.71
CA SER A 288 -18.51 -37.82 14.60
C SER A 288 -17.65 -38.98 14.08
N ASN A 289 -16.47 -38.69 13.51
CA ASN A 289 -15.53 -39.71 13.08
C ASN A 289 -14.83 -40.33 14.31
N THR A 290 -15.14 -41.59 14.58
CA THR A 290 -14.63 -42.35 15.73
C THR A 290 -13.13 -42.60 15.69
N ALA A 291 -12.47 -42.43 14.53
CA ALA A 291 -11.03 -42.49 14.42
C ALA A 291 -10.33 -41.27 15.05
N ILE A 292 -11.02 -40.13 15.20
CA ILE A 292 -10.46 -38.91 15.80
C ILE A 292 -10.43 -39.04 17.32
N GLN A 293 -9.23 -38.93 17.89
CA GLN A 293 -8.98 -39.11 19.33
C GLN A 293 -8.73 -37.79 20.04
N THR A 294 -8.03 -36.84 19.40
CA THR A 294 -7.67 -35.55 20.01
C THR A 294 -7.84 -34.39 19.05
N LYS A 295 -7.87 -33.18 19.63
CA LYS A 295 -8.06 -31.93 18.91
C LYS A 295 -7.35 -30.76 19.58
N THR A 296 -7.08 -29.74 18.79
CA THR A 296 -6.53 -28.45 19.21
C THR A 296 -7.39 -27.33 18.62
N ALA A 297 -7.63 -26.30 19.42
CA ALA A 297 -8.36 -25.09 19.09
C ALA A 297 -7.41 -23.89 19.15
N ALA A 298 -7.58 -22.95 18.22
CA ALA A 298 -6.96 -21.64 18.27
C ALA A 298 -8.05 -20.58 18.13
N VAL A 299 -7.97 -19.52 18.93
CA VAL A 299 -8.80 -18.32 18.81
C VAL A 299 -7.88 -17.12 18.64
N VAL A 300 -8.12 -16.32 17.62
CA VAL A 300 -7.40 -15.06 17.36
C VAL A 300 -8.39 -13.91 17.45
N VAL A 301 -8.01 -12.84 18.15
CA VAL A 301 -8.79 -11.61 18.28
C VAL A 301 -7.91 -10.45 17.85
N PHE A 302 -8.41 -9.65 16.92
CA PHE A 302 -7.85 -8.34 16.57
C PHE A 302 -8.78 -7.28 17.11
N ASN A 303 -8.27 -6.33 17.89
CA ASN A 303 -8.99 -5.11 18.21
C ASN A 303 -8.33 -3.91 17.52
N PHE A 304 -9.16 -2.97 17.06
CA PHE A 304 -8.72 -1.74 16.42
C PHE A 304 -9.16 -0.56 17.27
N VAL A 305 -8.30 0.44 17.38
CA VAL A 305 -8.59 1.67 18.11
C VAL A 305 -8.07 2.85 17.30
N ASP A 306 -8.86 3.90 17.21
CA ASP A 306 -8.41 5.21 16.78
C ASP A 306 -7.98 5.99 18.03
N PRO A 307 -6.68 6.23 18.23
CA PRO A 307 -6.21 6.93 19.42
C PRO A 307 -6.54 8.42 19.35
N ALA A 308 -6.92 9.00 20.49
CA ALA A 308 -7.28 10.42 20.55
C ALA A 308 -6.07 11.37 20.52
N ALA A 309 -6.27 12.54 19.90
CA ALA A 309 -5.26 13.57 19.58
C ALA A 309 -4.27 14.00 20.70
N SER A 310 -4.66 14.03 21.99
CA SER A 310 -3.70 14.36 23.06
C SER A 310 -4.18 14.03 24.48
N GLY A 311 -3.22 13.78 25.38
CA GLY A 311 -3.45 13.65 26.83
C GLY A 311 -3.43 12.21 27.37
N CYS A 312 -3.41 11.21 26.48
CA CYS A 312 -3.40 9.80 26.83
C CYS A 312 -2.03 9.16 26.57
N ALA A 313 -1.66 8.17 27.38
CA ALA A 313 -0.39 7.47 27.27
C ALA A 313 -0.60 6.09 26.65
N TYR A 314 -0.05 5.88 25.46
CA TYR A 314 -0.12 4.61 24.74
C TYR A 314 1.25 3.93 24.72
N THR A 315 1.28 2.60 24.71
CA THR A 315 2.52 1.82 24.69
C THR A 315 2.59 0.98 23.43
N LEU A 316 3.24 1.53 22.40
CA LEU A 316 3.48 0.82 21.15
C LEU A 316 4.65 -0.15 21.29
N GLU A 317 4.45 -1.39 20.84
CA GLU A 317 5.55 -2.36 20.73
C GLU A 317 6.59 -1.85 19.72
N ALA A 318 7.88 -2.16 19.95
CA ALA A 318 8.94 -1.87 18.98
C ALA A 318 8.70 -2.73 17.73
N ASN A 319 8.10 -2.13 16.69
CA ASN A 319 7.67 -2.83 15.49
C ASN A 319 8.70 -2.64 14.37
N PRO A 320 9.20 -3.72 13.74
CA PRO A 320 9.97 -3.60 12.51
C PRO A 320 9.00 -3.30 11.36
N LEU A 321 8.60 -2.05 11.23
CA LEU A 321 7.91 -1.59 10.03
C LEU A 321 8.92 -1.62 8.86
N PRO A 322 8.59 -2.25 7.73
CA PRO A 322 9.46 -2.29 6.57
C PRO A 322 9.56 -0.90 5.96
N VAL A 323 10.79 -0.47 5.66
CA VAL A 323 11.03 0.67 4.78
C VAL A 323 10.73 0.26 3.35
N HIS A 324 9.92 1.07 2.68
CA HIS A 324 9.60 0.88 1.28
C HIS A 324 10.38 1.90 0.44
N LEU A 325 11.43 1.43 -0.26
CA LEU A 325 12.07 2.21 -1.31
C LEU A 325 11.09 2.34 -2.50
N LEU A 326 10.50 3.52 -2.69
CA LEU A 326 9.52 3.77 -3.75
C LEU A 326 10.16 3.90 -5.13
N SER A 327 11.31 4.57 -5.20
CA SER A 327 12.01 4.83 -6.46
C SER A 327 13.50 4.99 -6.23
N PHE A 328 14.29 4.58 -7.22
CA PHE A 328 15.71 4.90 -7.29
C PHE A 328 16.07 5.13 -8.76
N VAL A 329 16.60 6.32 -9.06
CA VAL A 329 16.93 6.77 -10.41
C VAL A 329 18.31 7.41 -10.43
N GLY A 330 18.99 7.33 -11.56
CA GLY A 330 20.27 7.98 -11.79
C GLY A 330 20.28 8.73 -13.12
N ALA A 331 20.93 9.90 -13.15
CA ALA A 331 21.09 10.70 -14.35
C ALA A 331 22.47 11.37 -14.39
N ALA A 332 23.07 11.45 -15.58
CA ALA A 332 24.30 12.22 -15.76
C ALA A 332 23.99 13.71 -15.85
N ARG A 333 24.70 14.54 -15.07
CA ARG A 333 24.62 16.01 -15.10
C ARG A 333 26.01 16.57 -14.86
N GLU A 334 26.46 17.56 -15.63
CA GLU A 334 27.68 18.33 -15.31
C GLU A 334 28.92 17.47 -14.98
N ASN A 335 29.18 16.42 -15.77
CA ASN A 335 30.27 15.44 -15.54
C ASN A 335 30.19 14.63 -14.23
N LYS A 336 29.02 14.54 -13.60
CA LYS A 336 28.74 13.68 -12.44
C LYS A 336 27.52 12.80 -12.65
N ALA A 337 27.42 11.72 -11.88
CA ALA A 337 26.18 10.96 -11.75
C ALA A 337 25.37 11.50 -10.58
N VAL A 338 24.15 11.97 -10.85
CA VAL A 338 23.19 12.40 -9.84
C VAL A 338 22.22 11.26 -9.60
N LEU A 339 22.25 10.71 -8.39
CA LEU A 339 21.37 9.65 -7.93
C LEU A 339 20.27 10.26 -7.07
N SER A 340 19.03 9.84 -7.27
CA SER A 340 17.90 10.29 -6.47
C SER A 340 17.01 9.12 -6.13
N TRP A 341 16.57 9.06 -4.88
CA TRP A 341 15.60 8.06 -4.44
C TRP A 341 14.57 8.66 -3.53
N THR A 342 13.42 8.01 -3.53
CA THR A 342 12.35 8.30 -2.61
C THR A 342 12.09 7.05 -1.79
N THR A 343 12.06 7.21 -0.48
CA THR A 343 11.57 6.17 0.43
C THR A 343 10.26 6.62 1.04
N THR A 344 9.48 5.64 1.44
CA THR A 344 8.44 5.81 2.44
C THR A 344 8.88 5.07 3.70
N TRP A 345 8.54 5.66 4.84
CA TRP A 345 8.55 4.98 6.14
C TRP A 345 9.90 4.44 6.61
N GLU A 346 10.68 5.28 7.28
CA GLU A 346 12.06 4.97 7.65
C GLU A 346 12.25 4.59 9.12
N TYR A 347 11.21 4.07 9.78
CA TYR A 347 11.16 3.91 11.24
C TYR A 347 12.33 3.12 11.84
N THR A 348 12.86 2.14 11.10
CA THR A 348 14.01 1.32 11.54
C THR A 348 15.27 1.53 10.69
N ASN A 349 15.26 2.47 9.75
CA ASN A 349 16.36 2.69 8.82
C ASN A 349 17.47 3.53 9.47
N LEU A 350 18.69 3.00 9.46
CA LEU A 350 19.90 3.75 9.79
C LEU A 350 20.30 4.66 8.62
N GLY A 351 20.11 4.20 7.38
CA GLY A 351 20.42 4.97 6.16
C GLY A 351 20.82 4.08 4.99
N PHE A 352 21.43 4.68 3.97
CA PHE A 352 21.74 4.01 2.70
C PHE A 352 23.23 4.10 2.39
N ASP A 353 23.88 2.95 2.23
CA ASP A 353 25.15 2.88 1.52
C ASP A 353 24.87 3.01 0.02
N VAL A 354 25.41 4.06 -0.59
CA VAL A 354 25.40 4.22 -2.05
C VAL A 354 26.55 3.40 -2.60
N GLN A 355 26.24 2.44 -3.47
CA GLN A 355 27.23 1.56 -4.07
C GLN A 355 27.32 1.78 -5.58
N ARG A 356 28.56 1.74 -6.08
CA ARG A 356 28.92 1.87 -7.49
C ARG A 356 29.59 0.60 -7.98
N SER A 357 29.46 0.33 -9.27
CA SER A 357 30.11 -0.77 -9.97
C SER A 357 30.39 -0.38 -11.42
N HIS A 358 31.50 -0.88 -11.96
CA HIS A 358 31.83 -0.75 -13.39
C HIS A 358 31.22 -1.87 -14.25
N ASP A 359 30.80 -2.98 -13.64
CA ASP A 359 30.39 -4.22 -14.31
C ASP A 359 29.07 -4.82 -13.79
N ALA A 360 28.42 -4.13 -12.84
CA ALA A 360 27.26 -4.56 -12.07
C ALA A 360 27.47 -5.83 -11.20
N GLN A 361 28.72 -6.27 -11.02
CA GLN A 361 29.09 -7.48 -10.25
C GLN A 361 29.94 -7.14 -9.04
N ALA A 362 31.02 -6.37 -9.23
CA ALA A 362 31.89 -5.88 -8.17
C ALA A 362 31.40 -4.51 -7.70
N TRP A 363 31.04 -4.40 -6.42
CA TRP A 363 30.43 -3.20 -5.84
C TRP A 363 31.34 -2.56 -4.80
N GLU A 364 31.57 -1.26 -4.92
CA GLU A 364 32.23 -0.43 -3.92
C GLU A 364 31.23 0.53 -3.27
N SER A 365 31.37 0.79 -1.97
CA SER A 365 30.58 1.83 -1.29
C SER A 365 31.25 3.18 -1.48
N ILE A 366 30.57 4.10 -2.15
CA ILE A 366 31.08 5.44 -2.48
C ILE A 366 30.54 6.53 -1.54
N GLY A 367 29.56 6.21 -0.70
CA GLY A 367 29.04 7.13 0.29
C GLY A 367 27.97 6.51 1.17
N PHE A 368 27.64 7.21 2.26
CA PHE A 368 26.52 6.87 3.14
C PHE A 368 25.63 8.08 3.33
N VAL A 369 24.33 7.88 3.13
CA VAL A 369 23.31 8.90 3.37
C VAL A 369 22.44 8.43 4.53
N ALA A 370 22.56 9.10 5.67
CA ALA A 370 21.78 8.78 6.85
C ALA A 370 20.27 8.92 6.54
N ALA A 371 19.47 8.02 7.13
CA ALA A 371 18.03 8.16 7.07
C ALA A 371 17.60 9.49 7.71
N LYS A 372 16.62 10.14 7.12
CA LYS A 372 15.97 11.33 7.67
C LYS A 372 15.12 10.87 8.85
N THR A 373 15.27 11.55 9.97
CA THR A 373 14.46 11.35 11.17
C THR A 373 13.10 12.03 11.10
N ASP A 374 12.77 12.64 9.96
CA ASP A 374 11.55 13.43 9.76
C ASP A 374 10.47 12.52 9.13
N LEU A 375 9.31 12.44 9.78
CA LEU A 375 8.18 11.55 9.44
C LEU A 375 7.33 12.14 8.29
N ARG A 376 7.95 12.42 7.14
CA ARG A 376 7.22 12.91 5.95
C ARG A 376 6.69 11.76 5.11
N ASP A 377 5.61 12.02 4.35
CA ASP A 377 4.96 11.05 3.45
C ASP A 377 5.96 10.39 2.46
N TYR A 378 7.03 11.10 2.11
CA TYR A 378 8.12 10.62 1.28
C TYR A 378 9.40 11.36 1.63
N ASN A 379 10.47 10.61 1.85
CA ASN A 379 11.79 11.18 2.03
C ASN A 379 12.55 11.13 0.71
N LEU A 380 12.77 12.32 0.13
CA LEU A 380 13.59 12.48 -1.06
C LEU A 380 15.05 12.58 -0.66
N TYR A 381 15.89 11.77 -1.28
CA TYR A 381 17.32 11.76 -1.12
C TYR A 381 18.01 12.03 -2.44
N GLN A 382 19.21 12.58 -2.34
CA GLN A 382 20.09 12.76 -3.47
C GLN A 382 21.52 12.43 -3.04
N PHE A 383 22.26 11.82 -3.96
CA PHE A 383 23.70 11.62 -3.84
C PHE A 383 24.36 11.94 -5.18
N ASP A 384 25.41 12.74 -5.14
CA ASP A 384 26.17 13.16 -6.30
C ASP A 384 27.49 12.40 -6.31
N ASP A 385 27.72 11.58 -7.34
CA ASP A 385 29.01 10.93 -7.58
C ASP A 385 29.82 11.73 -8.60
N GLU A 386 30.82 12.45 -8.10
CA GLU A 386 31.73 13.30 -8.88
C GLU A 386 32.98 12.55 -9.36
N ASP A 387 33.27 11.36 -8.82
CA ASP A 387 34.45 10.57 -9.17
C ASP A 387 34.18 9.68 -10.39
N VAL A 388 33.69 10.29 -11.46
CA VAL A 388 33.27 9.59 -12.68
C VAL A 388 33.92 10.20 -13.91
N SER A 389 34.21 9.35 -14.88
CA SER A 389 34.87 9.73 -16.12
C SER A 389 33.87 9.85 -17.27
N ALA A 390 34.01 10.92 -18.04
CA ALA A 390 33.30 11.10 -19.31
C ALA A 390 33.48 9.88 -20.23
N GLY A 391 32.40 9.47 -20.89
CA GLY A 391 32.37 8.34 -21.82
C GLY A 391 32.22 6.97 -21.16
N ALA A 392 32.19 6.89 -19.83
CA ALA A 392 32.01 5.63 -19.11
C ALA A 392 30.57 5.45 -18.60
N THR A 393 30.15 4.18 -18.48
CA THR A 393 28.90 3.79 -17.82
C THR A 393 29.20 3.21 -16.45
N TYR A 394 28.45 3.65 -15.46
CA TYR A 394 28.54 3.21 -14.08
C TYR A 394 27.18 2.64 -13.65
N TYR A 395 27.22 1.59 -12.84
CA TYR A 395 26.03 0.97 -12.26
C TYR A 395 25.95 1.32 -10.79
N TYR A 396 24.75 1.64 -10.32
CA TYR A 396 24.50 2.04 -8.94
C TYR A 396 23.40 1.20 -8.33
N ARG A 397 23.52 0.98 -7.02
CA ARG A 397 22.45 0.44 -6.16
C ARG A 397 22.55 1.07 -4.78
N LEU A 398 21.44 1.09 -4.08
CA LEU A 398 21.38 1.41 -2.67
C LEU A 398 21.44 0.12 -1.87
N LYS A 399 22.26 0.11 -0.84
CA LYS A 399 22.19 -0.87 0.24
C LYS A 399 21.66 -0.14 1.47
N GLN A 400 20.36 -0.29 1.70
CA GLN A 400 19.72 0.17 2.92
C GLN A 400 20.28 -0.60 4.11
N ARG A 401 20.53 0.09 5.22
CA ARG A 401 20.95 -0.46 6.50
C ARG A 401 19.92 -0.08 7.56
N ASP A 402 19.44 -1.05 8.31
CA ASP A 402 18.55 -0.83 9.44
C ASP A 402 19.36 -0.76 10.74
N PHE A 403 18.79 -0.18 11.82
CA PHE A 403 19.46 -0.06 13.12
C PHE A 403 19.79 -1.41 13.78
N ASP A 404 19.09 -2.48 13.38
CA ASP A 404 19.34 -3.85 13.83
C ASP A 404 20.47 -4.56 13.03
N GLY A 405 21.09 -3.85 12.09
CA GLY A 405 22.18 -4.35 11.25
C GLY A 405 21.73 -5.07 9.98
N LYS A 406 20.42 -5.18 9.72
CA LYS A 406 19.87 -5.77 8.50
C LYS A 406 20.15 -4.89 7.29
N THR A 407 20.26 -5.52 6.12
CA THR A 407 20.52 -4.80 4.87
C THR A 407 19.64 -5.25 3.72
N THR A 408 19.10 -4.29 2.96
CA THR A 408 18.25 -4.54 1.78
C THR A 408 18.81 -3.78 0.57
N PHE A 409 18.76 -4.36 -0.63
CA PHE A 409 19.29 -3.72 -1.84
C PHE A 409 18.16 -3.19 -2.74
N SER A 410 18.40 -2.06 -3.40
CA SER A 410 17.54 -1.55 -4.47
C SER A 410 17.72 -2.34 -5.78
N SER A 411 16.89 -2.01 -6.77
CA SER A 411 17.22 -2.28 -8.17
C SER A 411 18.52 -1.55 -8.58
N ILE A 412 19.16 -2.06 -9.63
CA ILE A 412 20.37 -1.45 -10.21
C ILE A 412 19.95 -0.40 -11.24
N VAL A 413 20.56 0.78 -11.20
CA VAL A 413 20.43 1.81 -12.23
C VAL A 413 21.77 2.02 -12.94
N ALA A 414 21.75 2.17 -14.25
CA ALA A 414 22.94 2.48 -15.05
C ALA A 414 22.93 3.96 -15.41
N VAL A 415 24.08 4.63 -15.25
CA VAL A 415 24.28 6.03 -15.63
C VAL A 415 25.51 6.12 -16.51
N THR A 416 25.32 6.61 -17.74
CA THR A 416 26.41 6.89 -18.68
C THR A 416 26.79 8.35 -18.60
N ILE A 417 28.03 8.64 -18.24
CA ILE A 417 28.54 10.02 -18.19
C ILE A 417 28.87 10.46 -19.60
N LEU A 418 28.17 11.48 -20.08
CA LEU A 418 28.43 12.04 -21.40
C LEU A 418 29.61 13.01 -21.34
N PRO A 419 30.53 12.99 -22.32
CA PRO A 419 31.59 13.99 -22.41
C PRO A 419 31.03 15.42 -22.47
N THR A 420 31.66 16.34 -21.73
CA THR A 420 31.29 17.77 -21.69
C THR A 420 31.25 18.44 -23.07
N ASP A 421 31.99 17.91 -24.04
CA ASP A 421 32.03 18.44 -25.41
C ASP A 421 30.75 18.17 -26.22
N GLU A 422 29.84 17.31 -25.72
CA GLU A 422 28.60 16.92 -26.41
C GLU A 422 27.29 17.39 -25.73
N LEU A 423 27.36 18.08 -24.60
CA LEU A 423 26.18 18.50 -23.84
C LEU A 423 25.53 19.74 -24.48
N VAL A 424 24.59 19.52 -25.41
CA VAL A 424 23.68 20.55 -25.90
C VAL A 424 22.30 20.38 -25.24
N TYR A 425 21.78 21.40 -24.57
CA TYR A 425 20.42 21.40 -24.03
C TYR A 425 19.76 22.78 -24.10
N VAL A 426 18.42 22.80 -24.03
CA VAL A 426 17.58 23.98 -24.28
C VAL A 426 16.62 24.21 -23.12
N TYR A 427 16.58 25.44 -22.60
CA TYR A 427 15.72 25.83 -21.48
C TYR A 427 15.21 27.28 -21.62
N PRO A 428 13.97 27.62 -21.22
CA PRO A 428 12.93 26.73 -20.73
C PRO A 428 12.22 25.98 -21.86
N ASN A 429 11.67 24.82 -21.55
CA ASN A 429 10.80 24.06 -22.43
C ASN A 429 9.75 23.33 -21.57
N PRO A 430 8.47 23.75 -21.56
CA PRO A 430 7.85 24.76 -22.43
C PRO A 430 8.36 26.20 -22.22
N SER A 431 8.28 27.01 -23.26
CA SER A 431 8.62 28.45 -23.24
C SER A 431 7.36 29.29 -23.50
N PRO A 432 6.86 30.06 -22.52
CA PRO A 432 5.65 30.87 -22.68
C PRO A 432 5.74 31.91 -23.80
N SER A 433 6.92 32.48 -24.02
CA SER A 433 7.15 33.61 -24.93
C SER A 433 7.95 33.27 -26.20
N GLY A 434 8.26 32.00 -26.42
CA GLY A 434 9.18 31.58 -27.49
C GLY A 434 10.63 32.08 -27.30
N GLU A 435 11.07 32.29 -26.06
CA GLU A 435 12.45 32.63 -25.72
C GLU A 435 13.16 31.41 -25.10
N PHE A 436 14.30 31.04 -25.65
CA PHE A 436 15.08 29.88 -25.23
C PHE A 436 16.53 30.27 -24.88
N ARG A 437 17.14 29.51 -23.98
CA ARG A 437 18.58 29.49 -23.72
C ARG A 437 19.13 28.15 -24.17
N VAL A 438 20.13 28.20 -25.02
CA VAL A 438 20.85 27.02 -25.50
C VAL A 438 22.20 26.99 -24.79
N PHE A 439 22.47 25.87 -24.14
CA PHE A 439 23.74 25.57 -23.51
C PHE A 439 24.48 24.57 -24.39
N THR A 440 25.76 24.82 -24.65
CA THR A 440 26.63 23.96 -25.49
C THR A 440 28.09 24.22 -25.14
N SER A 441 28.99 23.31 -25.49
CA SER A 441 30.44 23.43 -25.26
C SER A 441 31.06 24.64 -25.95
N HIS A 442 30.51 25.08 -27.08
CA HIS A 442 30.97 26.25 -27.86
C HIS A 442 29.76 27.04 -28.39
N ALA A 443 29.12 27.84 -27.54
CA ALA A 443 27.84 28.46 -27.84
C ALA A 443 27.97 29.71 -28.70
N ALA A 444 29.06 30.46 -28.55
CA ALA A 444 29.30 31.67 -29.32
C ALA A 444 29.41 31.42 -30.84
N THR A 445 29.68 30.18 -31.26
CA THR A 445 29.83 29.78 -32.67
C THR A 445 28.70 28.88 -33.18
N ALA A 446 27.72 28.55 -32.33
CA ALA A 446 26.61 27.69 -32.72
C ALA A 446 25.61 28.41 -33.64
N SER A 447 25.27 27.77 -34.76
CA SER A 447 24.12 28.17 -35.58
C SER A 447 22.85 27.52 -35.04
N VAL A 448 21.78 28.31 -34.91
CA VAL A 448 20.47 27.84 -34.41
C VAL A 448 19.41 28.11 -35.47
N ASN A 449 18.53 27.13 -35.70
CA ASN A 449 17.36 27.24 -36.55
C ASN A 449 16.12 26.76 -35.80
N LEU A 450 14.96 27.37 -36.07
CA LEU A 450 13.68 26.96 -35.52
C LEU A 450 12.69 26.74 -36.67
N CYS A 451 11.99 25.60 -36.68
CA CYS A 451 10.90 25.35 -37.62
C CYS A 451 9.65 24.75 -36.95
N ASP A 452 8.49 24.93 -37.59
CA ASP A 452 7.24 24.24 -37.23
C ASP A 452 7.17 22.82 -37.80
N LEU A 453 6.04 22.14 -37.57
CA LEU A 453 5.77 20.79 -38.08
C LEU A 453 5.64 20.72 -39.61
N GLN A 454 5.41 21.86 -40.28
CA GLN A 454 5.33 22.00 -41.73
C GLN A 454 6.70 22.33 -42.36
N GLY A 455 7.74 22.52 -41.54
CA GLY A 455 9.09 22.86 -41.97
C GLY A 455 9.30 24.35 -42.25
N VAL A 456 8.35 25.22 -41.91
CA VAL A 456 8.50 26.67 -42.05
C VAL A 456 9.49 27.16 -41.01
N THR A 457 10.54 27.86 -41.45
CA THR A 457 11.60 28.38 -40.58
C THR A 457 11.26 29.77 -40.05
N TYR A 458 11.57 30.03 -38.78
CA TYR A 458 11.33 31.31 -38.14
C TYR A 458 12.63 32.09 -37.92
N PRO A 459 12.66 33.40 -38.23
CA PRO A 459 13.84 34.22 -37.98
C PRO A 459 14.12 34.36 -36.49
N LEU A 460 15.39 34.21 -36.11
CA LEU A 460 15.86 34.25 -34.72
C LEU A 460 16.79 35.44 -34.50
N THR A 461 16.69 36.05 -33.32
CA THR A 461 17.72 36.90 -32.73
C THR A 461 18.53 36.06 -31.77
N ILE A 462 19.83 35.93 -32.02
CA ILE A 462 20.76 35.17 -31.19
C ILE A 462 21.69 36.15 -30.48
N GLN A 463 21.79 36.03 -29.16
CA GLN A 463 22.68 36.84 -28.33
C GLN A 463 23.54 35.91 -27.48
N ALA A 464 24.86 36.03 -27.59
CA ALA A 464 25.77 35.34 -26.67
C ALA A 464 25.65 35.94 -25.26
N GLU A 465 25.39 35.09 -24.27
CA GLU A 465 25.42 35.45 -22.86
C GLU A 465 26.75 35.03 -22.20
N SER A 466 27.37 33.95 -22.67
CA SER A 466 28.73 33.48 -22.31
C SER A 466 29.29 32.53 -23.39
N GLU A 467 30.52 32.04 -23.22
CA GLU A 467 31.15 31.08 -24.15
C GLU A 467 30.34 29.79 -24.35
N THR A 468 29.59 29.37 -23.33
CA THR A 468 28.79 28.14 -23.32
C THR A 468 27.28 28.37 -23.31
N LYS A 469 26.81 29.62 -23.46
CA LYS A 469 25.38 29.96 -23.37
C LYS A 469 24.97 31.05 -24.38
N ILE A 470 23.96 30.75 -25.19
CA ILE A 470 23.30 31.72 -26.07
C ILE A 470 21.81 31.85 -25.73
N LYS A 471 21.33 33.08 -25.80
CA LYS A 471 19.92 33.44 -25.76
C LYS A 471 19.37 33.47 -27.18
N VAL A 472 18.27 32.76 -27.40
CA VAL A 472 17.57 32.65 -28.68
C VAL A 472 16.18 33.21 -28.50
N LYS A 473 15.87 34.28 -29.25
CA LYS A 473 14.55 34.91 -29.25
C LYS A 473 13.98 34.91 -30.66
N VAL A 474 12.75 34.47 -30.82
CA VAL A 474 12.09 34.52 -32.13
C VAL A 474 11.73 35.96 -32.48
N ALA A 475 12.05 36.39 -33.70
CA ALA A 475 11.82 37.77 -34.15
C ALA A 475 10.34 38.04 -34.49
N SER A 476 9.54 36.99 -34.65
CA SER A 476 8.10 37.02 -34.89
C SER A 476 7.32 36.43 -33.72
N VAL A 477 6.05 36.82 -33.58
CA VAL A 477 5.13 36.20 -32.62
C VAL A 477 4.86 34.75 -33.06
N LEU A 478 5.10 33.79 -32.17
CA LEU A 478 4.77 32.38 -32.39
C LEU A 478 3.37 32.05 -31.85
N SER A 479 2.66 31.18 -32.55
CA SER A 479 1.45 30.54 -32.01
C SER A 479 1.84 29.49 -30.97
N ALA A 480 0.92 29.16 -30.06
CA ALA A 480 1.14 28.05 -29.14
C ALA A 480 1.22 26.73 -29.92
N GLY A 481 2.22 25.90 -29.65
CA GLY A 481 2.45 24.68 -30.44
C GLY A 481 3.82 24.05 -30.25
N ILE A 482 4.06 22.99 -31.02
CA ILE A 482 5.31 22.23 -31.04
C ILE A 482 6.18 22.73 -32.20
N TYR A 483 7.46 22.94 -31.90
CA TYR A 483 8.49 23.37 -32.84
C TYR A 483 9.75 22.50 -32.71
N TRP A 484 10.60 22.57 -33.73
CA TRP A 484 11.90 21.91 -33.76
C TRP A 484 13.02 22.95 -33.75
N LEU A 485 13.80 22.98 -32.66
CA LEU A 485 14.99 23.82 -32.54
C LEU A 485 16.22 22.99 -32.90
N THR A 486 16.88 23.30 -34.01
CA THR A 486 18.12 22.65 -34.42
C THR A 486 19.30 23.53 -34.06
N VAL A 487 20.24 22.97 -33.30
CA VAL A 487 21.49 23.60 -32.89
C VAL A 487 22.63 22.86 -33.57
N LYS A 488 23.48 23.59 -34.28
CA LYS A 488 24.67 23.05 -34.94
C LYS A 488 25.88 23.85 -34.46
N GLY A 489 26.81 23.17 -33.78
CA GLY A 489 28.08 23.74 -33.35
C GLY A 489 29.05 23.92 -34.52
N ASP A 490 30.30 24.29 -34.21
CA ASP A 490 31.38 24.30 -35.20
C ASP A 490 31.61 22.92 -35.83
N SER A 491 32.39 22.86 -36.92
CA SER A 491 32.61 21.73 -37.84
C SER A 491 32.92 20.34 -37.25
N LEU A 492 33.02 20.22 -35.93
CA LEU A 492 33.28 18.99 -35.17
C LEU A 492 32.04 18.43 -34.44
N LEU A 493 30.89 19.15 -34.37
CA LEU A 493 29.68 18.67 -33.70
C LEU A 493 28.51 18.40 -34.67
N PRO A 494 27.86 17.21 -34.61
CA PRO A 494 26.66 16.95 -35.40
C PRO A 494 25.50 17.86 -34.96
N ALA A 495 24.66 18.26 -35.92
CA ALA A 495 23.46 19.04 -35.62
C ALA A 495 22.53 18.24 -34.68
N ARG A 496 22.08 18.88 -33.59
CA ARG A 496 21.11 18.31 -32.64
C ARG A 496 19.79 19.04 -32.75
N THR A 497 18.70 18.28 -32.82
CA THR A 497 17.35 18.83 -32.93
C THR A 497 16.55 18.53 -31.66
N PHE A 498 15.98 19.58 -31.08
CA PHE A 498 15.17 19.53 -29.86
C PHE A 498 13.71 19.79 -30.20
N ARG A 499 12.82 18.98 -29.63
CA ARG A 499 11.38 19.30 -29.61
C ARG A 499 11.13 20.37 -28.55
N VAL A 500 10.70 21.56 -28.95
CA VAL A 500 10.39 22.66 -28.03
C VAL A 500 8.90 23.02 -28.11
N ILE A 501 8.32 23.40 -26.98
CA ILE A 501 6.92 23.78 -26.84
C ILE A 501 6.86 25.29 -26.58
N VAL A 502 6.03 26.00 -27.34
CA VAL A 502 5.73 27.41 -27.12
C VAL A 502 4.28 27.54 -26.65
N GLY A 503 4.06 28.33 -25.59
CA GLY A 503 2.78 28.44 -24.90
C GLY A 503 2.86 27.94 -23.45
N ASN A 504 1.74 28.07 -22.73
CA ASN A 504 1.60 27.65 -21.33
C ASN A 504 1.31 26.16 -21.20
#